data_AF-A0A2T5JSF7-F1
#
_entry.id   AF-A0A2T5JSF7-F1
#
_cell.length_a   1.000
_cell.length_b   1.000
_cell.length_c   1.000
_cell.angle_alpha   90.00
_cell.angle_beta   90.00
_cell.angle_gamma   90.00
#
_symmetry.space_group_name_H-M   'P 1'
#
loop_
_entity.id
_entity.type
_entity.pdbx_description
1 polymer ?
#
loop_
_entity_poly.entity_id
_entity_poly.type
_entity_poly.pdbx_seq_one_letter_code
_entity_poly.pdbx_strand_id
1 'polypeptide(L)' 'MTTTVIVKANHGWPVDVTPIGIETRALGMKTRVAPNTEQTFYAHSGQDLLIHEVQPTDVDAGVSGD' A
#
# COMPACT_ATOMS: atom_id res chain seq x y z
N MET A 1 -0.68 21.17 0.75
CA MET A 1 -1.70 20.54 1.61
C MET A 1 -1.25 19.12 1.93
N THR A 2 -1.48 18.63 3.15
CA THR A 2 -1.20 17.24 3.54
C THR A 2 -2.49 16.63 4.07
N THR A 3 -2.83 15.43 3.59
CA THR A 3 -4.03 14.70 4.00
C THR A 3 -3.60 13.46 4.78
N THR A 4 -4.15 13.32 5.99
CA THR A 4 -3.99 12.09 6.79
C THR A 4 -4.95 11.02 6.29
N VAL A 5 -4.43 9.82 6.03
CA VAL A 5 -5.21 8.65 5.59
C VAL A 5 -4.93 7.51 6.56
N ILE A 6 -5.97 6.92 7.14
CA ILE A 6 -5.84 5.74 8.00
C ILE A 6 -6.29 4.53 7.18
N VAL A 7 -5.37 3.60 6.95
CA VAL A 7 -5.65 2.35 6.24
C VAL A 7 -5.83 1.24 7.26
N LYS A 8 -7.00 0.59 7.24
CA LYS A 8 -7.34 -0.56 8.10
C LYS A 8 -7.41 -1.81 7.24
N ALA A 9 -6.52 -2.77 7.50
CA ALA A 9 -6.49 -4.06 6.81
C ALA A 9 -7.49 -5.01 7.48
N ASN A 10 -8.72 -5.04 6.96
CA ASN A 10 -9.80 -5.84 7.56
C ASN A 10 -9.85 -7.27 7.00
N HIS A 11 -10.64 -8.12 7.67
CA HIS A 11 -11.01 -9.46 7.19
C HIS A 11 -9.82 -10.40 6.90
N GLY A 12 -8.73 -10.25 7.65
CA GLY A 12 -7.63 -11.21 7.65
C GLY A 12 -6.62 -11.10 6.50
N TRP A 13 -6.73 -10.09 5.62
CA TRP A 13 -5.79 -9.89 4.52
C TRP A 13 -4.89 -8.67 4.74
N PRO A 14 -3.59 -8.75 4.38
CA PRO A 14 -2.72 -7.58 4.43
C PRO A 14 -3.03 -6.62 3.27
N VAL A 15 -2.68 -5.36 3.45
CA VAL A 15 -2.84 -4.32 2.42
C VAL A 15 -1.50 -3.67 2.15
N ASP A 16 -1.11 -3.58 0.88
CA ASP A 16 0.03 -2.81 0.43
C ASP A 16 -0.39 -1.36 0.15
N VAL A 17 0.36 -0.41 0.70
CA VAL A 17 0.20 1.01 0.43
C VAL A 17 1.48 1.52 -0.23
N THR A 18 1.33 2.11 -1.41
CA THR A 18 2.46 2.61 -2.21
C THR A 18 2.21 4.07 -2.60
N PRO A 19 3.07 5.01 -2.21
CA PRO A 19 2.99 6.39 -2.70
C PRO A 19 3.20 6.42 -4.22
N ILE A 20 2.43 7.24 -4.93
CA ILE A 20 2.59 7.45 -6.38
C ILE A 20 2.65 8.95 -6.67
N GLY A 21 3.68 9.39 -7.39
CA GLY A 21 3.72 10.75 -7.94
C GLY A 21 2.70 10.91 -9.07
N ILE A 22 1.83 11.91 -9.01
CA ILE A 22 0.74 12.10 -9.98
C ILE A 22 1.28 12.31 -11.40
N GLU A 23 2.31 13.15 -11.54
CA GLU A 23 2.90 13.51 -12.83
C GLU A 23 3.94 12.49 -13.31
N THR A 24 4.81 12.05 -12.41
CA THR A 24 5.92 11.14 -12.74
C THR A 24 5.47 9.69 -12.87
N ARG A 25 4.32 9.34 -12.28
CA ARG A 25 3.85 7.95 -12.09
C ARG A 25 4.88 7.06 -11.38
N ALA A 26 5.86 7.67 -10.70
CA ALA A 26 6.89 6.94 -9.99
C ALA A 26 6.30 6.32 -8.72
N LEU A 27 6.59 5.03 -8.51
CA LEU A 27 6.22 4.32 -7.29
C LEU A 27 7.25 4.60 -6.21
N GLY A 28 6.76 4.99 -5.03
CA GLY A 28 7.55 5.11 -3.82
C GLY A 28 7.76 3.77 -3.12
N MET A 29 8.29 3.83 -1.89
CA MET A 29 8.46 2.65 -1.06
C MET A 29 7.11 2.06 -0.66
N LYS A 30 6.87 0.82 -1.07
CA LYS A 30 5.70 0.03 -0.67
C LYS A 30 5.80 -0.33 0.82
N THR A 31 4.71 -0.11 1.56
CA THR A 31 4.57 -0.49 2.97
C THR A 31 3.40 -1.45 3.13
N ARG A 32 3.58 -2.51 3.92
CA ARG A 32 2.54 -3.49 4.18
C ARG A 32 1.87 -3.23 5.52
N VAL A 33 0.55 -3.08 5.50
CA VAL A 33 -0.31 -3.10 6.69
C VAL A 33 -0.69 -4.55 6.97
N ALA A 34 -0.34 -5.04 8.15
CA ALA A 34 -0.59 -6.44 8.53
C ALA A 34 -2.08 -6.72 8.70
N PRO A 35 -2.54 -7.98 8.55
CA PRO A 35 -3.94 -8.35 8.74
C PRO A 35 -4.50 -7.91 10.08
N ASN A 36 -5.73 -7.38 10.07
CA ASN A 36 -6.46 -6.90 11.25
C ASN A 36 -5.75 -5.78 12.03
N THR A 37 -4.87 -5.04 11.36
CA THR A 37 -4.20 -3.85 11.93
C THR A 37 -4.55 -2.60 11.13
N GLU A 38 -4.21 -1.44 11.68
CA GLU A 38 -4.32 -0.16 10.98
C GLU A 38 -3.03 0.63 11.06
N GLN A 39 -2.78 1.45 10.05
CA GLN A 39 -1.64 2.34 10.01
C GLN A 39 -2.01 3.67 9.35
N THR A 40 -1.39 4.74 9.86
CA THR A 40 -1.54 6.09 9.32
C THR A 40 -0.53 6.35 8.22
N PHE A 41 -1.02 6.93 7.13
CA PHE A 41 -0.26 7.40 5.98
C PHE A 41 -0.58 8.87 5.70
N TYR A 42 0.27 9.51 4.91
CA TYR A 42 0.12 10.91 4.52
C TYR A 42 0.21 11.04 3.00
N ALA A 43 -0.81 11.64 2.40
CA ALA A 43 -0.76 12.09 1.02
C ALA A 43 -0.33 13.56 0.99
N HIS A 44 0.73 13.85 0.24
CA HIS A 44 1.26 15.20 0.06
C HIS A 44 0.81 15.80 -1.27
N SER A 45 1.07 17.08 -1.47
CA SER A 45 0.79 17.75 -2.74
C SER A 45 1.52 17.04 -3.90
N GLY A 46 0.79 16.69 -4.95
CA GLY A 46 1.35 15.98 -6.11
C GLY A 46 1.55 14.48 -5.91
N GLN A 47 1.05 13.91 -4.81
CA GLN A 47 1.19 12.50 -4.47
C GLN A 47 -0.18 11.87 -4.17
N ASP A 48 -0.41 10.71 -4.77
CA ASP A 48 -1.51 9.79 -4.44
C ASP A 48 -1.00 8.61 -3.61
N LEU A 49 -1.92 7.86 -2.99
CA LEU A 49 -1.64 6.58 -2.36
C LEU A 49 -2.35 5.47 -3.15
N LEU A 50 -1.59 4.53 -3.71
CA LEU A 50 -2.13 3.29 -4.24
C LEU A 50 -2.31 2.28 -3.11
N ILE A 51 -3.51 1.75 -2.99
CA ILE A 51 -3.89 0.76 -1.99
C ILE A 51 -4.22 -0.54 -2.73
N HIS A 52 -3.54 -1.64 -2.37
CA HIS A 52 -3.75 -2.96 -2.95
C HIS A 52 -3.94 -3.99 -1.84
N GLU A 53 -5.12 -4.61 -1.77
CA GLU A 53 -5.36 -5.74 -0.88
C GLU A 53 -4.62 -6.97 -1.43
N VAL A 54 -3.73 -7.54 -0.63
CA VAL A 54 -2.91 -8.68 -1.04
C VAL A 54 -3.80 -9.93 -1.02
N GLN A 55 -4.04 -10.49 -2.20
CA GLN A 55 -4.75 -11.76 -2.35
C GLN A 55 -3.78 -12.93 -2.16
N PRO A 56 -4.25 -14.14 -1.79
CA PRO A 56 -3.36 -15.29 -1.62
C PRO A 56 -2.54 -15.63 -2.88
N THR A 57 -3.09 -15.38 -4.07
CA THR A 57 -2.37 -15.54 -5.35
C THR A 57 -1.23 -14.56 -5.56
N ASP A 58 -1.23 -13.42 -4.86
CA ASP A 58 -0.18 -12.40 -4.96
C ASP A 58 1.07 -12.78 -4.13
N VAL A 59 0.92 -13.70 -3.17
CA VAL A 59 2.02 -14.17 -2.31
C VAL A 59 2.90 -15.18 -3.06
N ASP A 60 2.31 -16.04 -3.88
CA ASP A 60 3.02 -17.07 -4.66
C ASP A 60 3.80 -16.48 -5.85
N ALA A 61 3.41 -15.31 -6.37
CA ALA A 61 4.14 -14.64 -7.44
C ALA A 61 5.50 -14.04 -6.99
N GLY A 62 5.77 -14.00 -5.68
CA GLY A 62 7.01 -13.49 -5.08
C GLY A 62 8.04 -14.56 -4.69
N VAL A 63 7.72 -15.84 -4.87
CA VAL A 63 8.64 -16.98 -4.61
C VAL A 63 8.70 -17.85 -5.86
N SER A 64 9.31 -17.32 -6.92
CA SER A 64 9.90 -18.15 -7.97
C SER A 64 11.41 -18.00 -7.87
N GLY A 65 12.08 -19.15 -7.77
CA GLY A 65 13.36 -19.33 -7.11
C GLY A 65 14.61 -18.77 -7.79
N ASP A 66 15.65 -18.62 -6.96
CA ASP A 66 16.96 -19.26 -7.11
C ASP A 66 17.52 -19.52 -5.69
#